data_AF-A0AAW9JRB2-F1
#
_entry.id   AF-A0AAW9JRB2-F1
#
_cell.length_a   1.000
_cell.length_b   1.000
_cell.length_c   1.000
_cell.angle_alpha   90.00
_cell.angle_beta   90.00
_cell.angle_gamma   90.00
#
_symmetry.space_group_name_H-M   'P 1'
#
loop_
_entity.id
_entity.type
_entity.pdbx_description
1 polymer ?
#
loop_
_entity_poly.entity_id
_entity_poly.type
_entity_poly.pdbx_seq_one_letter_code
_entity_poly.pdbx_strand_id
1 'polypeptide(L)'
;MAKSKEIEENCFISNLTKQSIAVEAGDKISIKDLAKRHFVSPTTVNRVLKKIDTSLRIDRLHLPKHLCFDEFKSVKTVQGKMSFIYMDAQTHEILNILPNRQLHALRSYFSQFPLAVRK
;
A
#
# COMPACT_ATOMS: atom_id res chain seq x y z
N MET A 1 11.94 30.37 4.29
CA MET A 1 12.44 29.07 3.76
C MET A 1 11.94 28.92 2.33
N ALA A 2 12.71 28.33 1.42
CA ALA A 2 12.35 28.29 0.00
C ALA A 2 11.08 27.45 -0.23
N LYS A 3 10.08 28.05 -0.89
CA LYS A 3 8.83 27.41 -1.32
C LYS A 3 8.61 27.81 -2.77
N SER A 4 8.47 26.81 -3.64
CA SER A 4 8.20 27.02 -5.06
C SER A 4 7.19 25.98 -5.55
N LYS A 5 6.72 26.09 -6.80
CA LYS A 5 5.89 25.04 -7.40
C LYS A 5 6.64 23.69 -7.45
N GLU A 6 7.95 23.75 -7.59
CA GLU A 6 8.83 22.59 -7.73
C GLU A 6 9.20 21.94 -6.39
N ILE A 7 9.15 22.69 -5.28
CA ILE A 7 9.66 22.27 -3.98
C ILE A 7 8.66 22.61 -2.87
N GLU A 8 8.18 21.57 -2.17
CA GLU A 8 7.37 21.69 -0.95
C GLU A 8 8.06 22.57 0.12
N GLU A 9 7.26 23.23 0.95
CA GLU A 9 7.77 24.03 2.07
C GLU A 9 8.63 23.16 3.02
N ASN A 10 9.77 23.70 3.45
CA ASN A 10 10.75 23.02 4.30
C ASN A 10 11.32 21.73 3.69
N CYS A 11 11.31 21.60 2.35
CA CYS A 11 11.97 20.51 1.64
C CYS A 11 13.17 21.00 0.82
N PHE A 12 14.15 20.12 0.65
CA PHE A 12 15.32 20.32 -0.22
C PHE A 12 15.32 19.40 -1.45
N ILE A 13 14.32 18.51 -1.54
CA ILE A 13 14.14 17.55 -2.64
C ILE A 13 12.94 17.99 -3.45
N SER A 14 13.11 18.05 -4.77
CA SER A 14 12.05 18.44 -5.70
C SER A 14 10.89 17.45 -5.68
N ASN A 15 9.71 17.96 -6.00
CA ASN A 15 8.51 17.14 -6.12
C ASN A 15 8.62 16.14 -7.28
N LEU A 16 9.30 16.53 -8.37
CA LEU A 16 9.57 15.66 -9.50
C LEU A 16 10.40 14.43 -9.11
N THR A 17 11.45 14.60 -8.30
CA THR A 17 12.24 13.46 -7.80
C THR A 17 11.38 12.53 -6.93
N LYS A 18 10.53 13.07 -6.06
CA LYS A 18 9.60 12.25 -5.25
C LYS A 18 8.62 11.46 -6.13
N GLN A 19 8.11 12.07 -7.20
CA GLN A 19 7.22 11.40 -8.16
C GLN A 19 7.94 10.31 -8.94
N SER A 20 9.18 10.57 -9.39
CA SER A 20 9.98 9.58 -10.09
C SER A 20 10.28 8.35 -9.21
N ILE A 21 10.64 8.57 -7.95
CA ILE A 21 10.76 7.50 -6.93
C ILE A 21 9.46 6.70 -6.82
N ALA A 22 8.30 7.38 -6.79
CA ALA A 22 7.00 6.73 -6.65
C ALA A 22 6.67 5.81 -7.85
N VAL A 23 6.97 6.27 -9.07
CA VAL A 23 6.73 5.51 -10.30
C VAL A 23 7.65 4.29 -10.36
N GLU A 24 8.96 4.47 -10.17
CA GLU A 24 9.92 3.37 -10.20
C GLU A 24 9.70 2.36 -9.07
N ALA A 25 9.13 2.77 -7.93
CA ALA A 25 8.80 1.86 -6.85
C ALA A 25 7.69 0.85 -7.19
N GLY A 26 6.96 1.05 -8.29
CA GLY A 26 6.00 0.07 -8.81
C GLY A 26 6.68 -1.19 -9.38
N ASP A 27 7.94 -1.07 -9.80
CA ASP A 27 8.74 -2.20 -10.27
C ASP A 27 9.39 -2.96 -9.11
N LYS A 28 9.90 -4.16 -9.40
CA LYS A 28 10.61 -5.01 -8.43
C LYS A 28 12.02 -4.49 -8.14
N ILE A 29 12.13 -3.31 -7.52
CA ILE A 29 13.38 -2.63 -7.18
C ILE A 29 13.50 -2.49 -5.66
N SER A 30 14.71 -2.69 -5.11
CA SER A 30 14.92 -2.53 -3.67
C SER A 30 14.96 -1.04 -3.28
N ILE A 31 14.54 -0.72 -2.04
CA ILE A 31 14.62 0.65 -1.49
C ILE A 31 16.06 1.20 -1.57
N LYS A 32 17.06 0.34 -1.39
CA LYS A 32 18.48 0.74 -1.46
C LYS A 32 18.88 1.12 -2.89
N ASP A 33 18.44 0.35 -3.87
CA ASP A 33 18.73 0.63 -5.28
C ASP A 33 18.01 1.89 -5.74
N LEU A 34 16.75 2.07 -5.34
CA LEU A 34 15.97 3.27 -5.63
C LEU A 34 16.63 4.51 -5.01
N ALA A 35 17.06 4.42 -3.74
CA ALA A 35 17.81 5.47 -3.08
C ALA A 35 19.11 5.85 -3.83
N LYS A 36 19.85 4.84 -4.29
CA LYS A 36 21.08 5.03 -5.07
C LYS A 36 20.81 5.71 -6.43
N ARG A 37 19.78 5.28 -7.16
CA ARG A 37 19.40 5.86 -8.46
C ARG A 37 18.97 7.32 -8.36
N HIS A 38 18.25 7.66 -7.31
CA HIS A 38 17.70 8.99 -7.09
C HIS A 38 18.61 9.91 -6.25
N PHE A 39 19.81 9.45 -5.88
CA PHE A 39 20.76 10.19 -5.03
C PHE A 39 20.15 10.69 -3.70
N VAL A 40 19.30 9.88 -3.09
CA VAL A 40 18.64 10.18 -1.81
C VAL A 40 18.94 9.11 -0.78
N SER A 41 18.62 9.38 0.49
CA SER A 41 18.70 8.36 1.54
C SER A 41 17.57 7.32 1.41
N PRO A 42 17.79 6.07 1.84
CA PRO A 42 16.73 5.06 1.96
C PRO A 42 15.55 5.53 2.84
N THR A 43 15.82 6.36 3.84
CA THR A 43 14.78 6.97 4.70
C THR A 43 13.89 7.92 3.93
N THR A 44 14.44 8.65 2.96
CA THR A 44 13.68 9.55 2.07
C THR A 44 12.72 8.76 1.19
N VAL A 45 13.21 7.67 0.57
CA VAL A 45 12.38 6.76 -0.24
C VAL A 45 11.21 6.23 0.59
N ASN A 46 11.47 5.70 1.79
CA ASN A 46 10.42 5.23 2.70
C ASN A 46 9.36 6.30 3.00
N ARG A 47 9.78 7.56 3.21
CA ARG A 47 8.85 8.66 3.45
C ARG A 47 7.98 8.96 2.23
N VAL A 48 8.53 8.87 1.02
CA VAL A 48 7.75 9.00 -0.23
C VAL A 48 6.72 7.89 -0.33
N LEU A 49 7.14 6.62 -0.14
CA LEU A 49 6.23 5.47 -0.20
C LEU A 49 5.10 5.58 0.84
N LYS A 50 5.40 6.03 2.06
CA LYS A 50 4.40 6.23 3.11
C LYS A 50 3.36 7.30 2.77
N LYS A 51 3.74 8.35 2.01
CA LYS A 51 2.76 9.34 1.51
C LYS A 51 1.81 8.72 0.48
N ILE A 52 2.28 7.76 -0.32
CA ILE A 52 1.45 7.05 -1.30
C ILE A 52 0.52 6.07 -0.61
N ASP A 53 1.00 5.33 0.40
CA ASP A 53 0.19 4.39 1.17
C ASP A 53 -1.09 5.04 1.74
N THR A 54 -0.99 6.29 2.21
CA THR A 54 -2.18 7.03 2.67
C THR A 54 -3.23 7.32 1.60
N SER A 55 -2.86 7.30 0.31
CA SER A 55 -3.79 7.46 -0.81
C SER A 55 -4.42 6.14 -1.28
N LEU A 56 -3.85 4.99 -0.92
CA LEU A 56 -4.34 3.65 -1.30
C LEU A 56 -5.47 3.15 -0.39
N ARG A 57 -6.26 4.06 0.20
CA ARG A 57 -7.36 3.69 1.09
C ARG A 57 -8.39 2.85 0.34
N ILE A 58 -8.77 1.74 0.96
CA ILE A 58 -9.74 0.80 0.42
C ILE A 58 -11.11 1.45 0.43
N ASP A 59 -11.80 1.39 -0.71
CA ASP A 59 -13.21 1.74 -0.78
C ASP A 59 -14.03 0.71 0.01
N ARG A 60 -14.64 1.16 1.10
CA ARG A 60 -15.48 0.33 1.98
C ARG A 60 -16.94 0.33 1.56
N LEU A 61 -17.30 1.10 0.53
CA LEU A 61 -18.64 1.17 -0.04
C LEU A 61 -18.83 0.18 -1.20
N HIS A 62 -17.76 -0.52 -1.59
CA HIS A 62 -17.80 -1.51 -2.64
C HIS A 62 -17.16 -2.82 -2.17
N LEU A 63 -17.84 -3.93 -2.37
CA LEU A 63 -17.31 -5.28 -2.21
C LEU A 63 -17.74 -6.11 -3.43
N PRO A 64 -16.81 -6.69 -4.19
CA PRO A 64 -17.17 -7.49 -5.35
C PRO A 64 -18.06 -8.67 -5.01
N LYS A 65 -18.92 -9.03 -5.97
CA LYS A 65 -19.87 -10.15 -5.84
C LYS A 65 -19.17 -11.50 -5.72
N HIS A 66 -18.03 -11.64 -6.36
CA HIS A 66 -17.24 -12.87 -6.37
C HIS A 66 -15.82 -12.53 -5.89
N LEU A 67 -15.41 -13.19 -4.81
CA LEU A 67 -14.11 -12.97 -4.19
C LEU A 67 -13.29 -14.24 -4.28
N CYS A 68 -12.01 -14.08 -4.60
CA CYS A 68 -11.00 -15.12 -4.45
C CYS A 68 -10.14 -14.78 -3.23
N PHE A 69 -9.78 -15.81 -2.45
CA PHE A 69 -9.02 -15.68 -1.21
C PHE A 69 -7.84 -16.64 -1.22
N ASP A 70 -6.72 -16.21 -0.64
CA ASP A 70 -5.56 -17.06 -0.39
C ASP A 70 -4.79 -16.60 0.86
N GLU A 71 -3.83 -17.40 1.31
CA GLU A 71 -2.95 -17.11 2.45
C GLU A 71 -1.49 -17.33 2.07
N PHE A 72 -0.62 -16.37 2.39
CA PHE A 72 0.82 -16.50 2.13
C PHE A 72 1.67 -16.11 3.34
N LYS A 73 2.88 -16.67 3.40
CA LYS A 73 3.84 -16.34 4.46
C LYS A 73 4.45 -14.97 4.19
N SER A 74 4.21 -14.03 5.09
CA SER A 74 4.69 -12.65 4.98
C SER A 74 6.01 -12.44 5.75
N VAL A 75 6.42 -11.19 5.93
CA VAL A 75 7.60 -10.81 6.71
C VAL A 75 7.48 -11.23 8.18
N LYS A 76 8.62 -11.45 8.84
CA LYS A 76 8.71 -11.98 10.21
C LYS A 76 8.00 -11.12 11.27
N THR A 77 7.67 -9.89 10.95
CA THR A 77 7.03 -8.91 11.85
C THR A 77 5.50 -9.04 11.90
N VAL A 78 4.90 -9.89 11.05
CA VAL A 78 3.44 -10.09 11.04
C VAL A 78 3.02 -11.01 12.19
N GLN A 79 2.09 -10.53 13.03
CA GLN A 79 1.63 -11.16 14.28
C GLN A 79 1.16 -12.63 14.10
N GLY A 80 0.63 -12.97 12.92
CA GLY A 80 0.12 -14.31 12.58
C GLY A 80 1.06 -15.19 11.74
N LYS A 81 2.31 -14.77 11.46
CA LYS A 81 3.27 -15.39 10.51
C LYS A 81 2.83 -15.46 9.04
N MET A 82 1.54 -15.29 8.75
CA MET A 82 0.94 -15.33 7.43
C MET A 82 -0.03 -14.16 7.24
N SER A 83 -0.09 -13.66 6.02
CA SER A 83 -1.02 -12.64 5.57
C SER A 83 -2.15 -13.28 4.76
N PHE A 84 -3.34 -12.70 4.88
CA PHE A 84 -4.51 -13.05 4.08
C PHE A 84 -4.59 -12.10 2.89
N ILE A 85 -4.82 -12.62 1.69
CA ILE A 85 -5.01 -11.81 0.48
C ILE A 85 -6.36 -12.12 -0.13
N TYR A 86 -6.99 -11.08 -0.68
CA TYR A 86 -8.21 -11.26 -1.43
C TYR A 86 -8.31 -10.32 -2.63
N MET A 87 -9.00 -10.79 -3.64
CA MET A 87 -9.12 -10.15 -4.94
C MET A 87 -10.52 -10.32 -5.52
N ASP A 88 -10.87 -9.46 -6.47
CA ASP A 88 -12.05 -9.65 -7.29
C ASP A 88 -11.84 -10.85 -8.23
N ALA A 89 -12.77 -11.82 -8.18
CA ALA A 89 -12.69 -13.02 -9.00
C ALA A 89 -12.93 -12.76 -10.50
N GLN A 90 -13.52 -11.63 -10.88
CA GLN A 90 -13.80 -11.26 -12.27
C GLN A 90 -12.68 -10.43 -12.89
N THR A 91 -12.25 -9.36 -12.21
CA THR A 91 -11.20 -8.46 -12.74
C THR A 91 -9.79 -8.94 -12.43
N HIS A 92 -9.67 -9.87 -11.48
CA HIS A 92 -8.40 -10.34 -10.93
C HIS A 92 -7.58 -9.24 -10.24
N GLU A 93 -8.24 -8.16 -9.80
CA GLU A 93 -7.59 -7.08 -9.07
C GLU A 93 -7.47 -7.41 -7.58
N ILE A 94 -6.25 -7.30 -7.04
CA ILE A 94 -5.99 -7.46 -5.61
C ILE A 94 -6.62 -6.28 -4.87
N LEU A 95 -7.56 -6.58 -3.99
CA LEU A 95 -8.29 -5.56 -3.24
C LEU A 95 -7.55 -5.19 -1.96
N ASN A 96 -7.02 -6.19 -1.24
CA ASN A 96 -6.21 -5.94 -0.05
C ASN A 96 -5.39 -7.16 0.41
N ILE A 97 -4.39 -6.88 1.23
CA ILE A 97 -3.58 -7.84 1.98
C ILE A 97 -3.71 -7.50 3.49
N LEU A 98 -4.28 -8.43 4.25
CA LEU A 98 -4.45 -8.30 5.69
C LEU A 98 -3.30 -8.98 6.45
N PRO A 99 -2.76 -8.36 7.50
CA PRO A 99 -1.69 -8.94 8.30
C PRO A 99 -2.16 -10.08 9.21
N ASN A 100 -3.47 -10.23 9.42
CA ASN A 100 -3.99 -11.29 10.28
C ASN A 100 -5.07 -12.08 9.56
N ARG A 101 -4.81 -13.37 9.39
CA ARG A 101 -5.71 -14.35 8.77
C ARG A 101 -6.69 -15.00 9.73
N GLN A 102 -6.54 -14.77 11.04
CA GLN A 102 -7.41 -15.41 12.04
C GLN A 102 -8.85 -14.91 11.90
N LEU A 103 -9.81 -15.83 12.05
CA LEU A 103 -11.23 -15.57 11.82
C LEU A 103 -11.78 -14.34 12.54
N HIS A 104 -11.37 -14.09 13.78
CA HIS A 104 -11.85 -12.92 14.54
C HIS A 104 -11.40 -11.59 13.90
N ALA A 105 -10.17 -11.54 13.38
CA ALA A 105 -9.62 -10.36 12.72
C ALA A 105 -10.31 -10.15 11.36
N LEU A 106 -10.50 -11.23 10.59
CA LEU A 106 -11.21 -11.18 9.32
C LEU A 106 -12.68 -10.77 9.50
N ARG A 107 -13.38 -11.31 10.50
CA ARG A 107 -14.75 -10.89 10.84
C ARG A 107 -14.82 -9.41 11.20
N SER A 108 -13.90 -8.94 12.04
CA SER A 108 -13.82 -7.51 12.41
C SER A 108 -13.55 -6.62 11.19
N TYR A 109 -12.69 -7.07 10.28
CA TYR A 109 -12.40 -6.37 9.03
C TYR A 109 -13.62 -6.31 8.09
N PHE A 110 -14.21 -7.44 7.73
CA PHE A 110 -15.33 -7.49 6.80
C PHE A 110 -16.63 -6.90 7.38
N SER A 111 -16.76 -6.81 8.70
CA SER A 111 -17.88 -6.12 9.34
C SER A 111 -17.89 -4.60 9.12
N GLN A 112 -16.76 -4.01 8.71
CA GLN A 112 -16.65 -2.59 8.39
C GLN A 112 -17.31 -2.23 7.06
N PHE A 113 -17.58 -3.20 6.18
CA PHE A 113 -18.38 -2.99 4.99
C PHE A 113 -19.87 -2.88 5.39
N PRO A 114 -20.64 -1.92 4.86
CA PRO A 114 -22.07 -1.85 5.11
C PRO A 114 -22.78 -3.18 4.76
N LEU A 115 -23.86 -3.51 5.48
CA LEU A 115 -24.61 -4.74 5.22
C LEU A 115 -25.17 -4.76 3.79
N ALA A 116 -25.54 -3.60 3.24
CA ALA A 116 -26.07 -3.46 1.89
C ALA A 116 -25.12 -3.94 0.78
N VAL A 117 -23.81 -3.97 1.03
CA VAL A 117 -22.79 -4.38 0.06
C VAL A 117 -22.23 -5.78 0.34
N ARG A 118 -22.55 -6.35 1.51
CA ARG A 118 -22.26 -7.75 1.87
C ARG A 118 -23.41 -8.64 1.38
N LYS A 119 -23.48 -8.87 0.07
CA LYS A 119 -24.52 -9.68 -0.58
C LYS A 119 -24.06 -11.11 -0.86
#